data_AF-B1ZM29-F1
#
_entry.id   AF-B1ZM29-F1
#
_cell.length_a   1.000
_cell.length_b   1.000
_cell.length_c   1.000
_cell.angle_alpha   90.00
_cell.angle_beta   90.00
_cell.angle_gamma   90.00
#
_symmetry.space_group_name_H-M   'P 1'
#
loop_
_entity.id
_entity.type
_entity.pdbx_description
1 polymer ?
#
loop_
_entity_poly.entity_id
_entity_poly.type
_entity_poly.pdbx_seq_one_letter_code
_entity_poly.pdbx_strand_id
1 'polypeptide(L)'
;MSVEVVYQWSEDRPGAVLRELDDVRVLADVVTMDGDTVAAGTEGTVVAVWRGGEAYEVEFPEPMGALATVKAKDVIFAGRPVP
;
A
#
# COMPACT_ATOMS: atom_id res chain seq x y z
N MET A 1 18.82 -18.15 24.20
CA MET A 1 19.15 -17.23 23.09
C MET A 1 18.00 -16.25 22.97
N SER A 2 18.12 -15.04 23.51
CA SER A 2 17.09 -14.00 23.41
C SER A 2 17.54 -12.98 22.37
N VAL A 3 16.68 -12.67 21.41
CA VAL A 3 16.94 -11.61 20.41
C VAL A 3 16.38 -10.32 20.99
N GLU A 4 17.24 -9.32 21.19
CA GLU A 4 16.82 -7.98 21.56
C GLU A 4 16.49 -7.21 20.27
N VAL A 5 15.20 -6.97 20.04
CA VAL A 5 14.74 -6.20 18.88
C VAL A 5 14.65 -4.73 19.29
N VAL A 6 15.52 -3.90 18.73
CA VAL A 6 15.49 -2.45 18.91
C VAL A 6 14.61 -1.84 17.82
N TYR A 7 13.45 -1.30 18.21
CA TYR A 7 12.59 -0.53 17.33
C TYR A 7 13.10 0.90 17.23
N GLN A 8 13.56 1.32 16.05
CA GLN A 8 13.78 2.74 15.74
C GLN A 8 12.57 3.26 14.94
N TRP A 9 11.79 4.11 15.60
CA TRP A 9 10.71 4.89 15.03
C TRP A 9 11.28 5.96 14.08
N SER A 10 10.86 5.97 12.81
CA SER A 10 11.09 7.13 11.94
C SER A 10 9.79 7.90 11.79
N GLU A 11 9.71 9.03 12.48
CA GLU A 11 8.65 10.02 12.40
C GLU A 11 8.78 10.83 11.10
N ASP A 12 7.65 11.05 10.43
CA ASP A 12 7.41 11.89 9.24
C ASP A 12 8.36 11.71 8.03
N ARG A 13 7.85 10.99 7.01
CA ARG A 13 8.37 11.09 5.64
C ARG A 13 7.34 11.75 4.72
N PRO A 14 7.29 13.10 4.66
CA PRO A 14 6.65 13.78 3.54
C PRO A 14 7.48 13.46 2.28
N GLY A 15 7.05 12.44 1.54
CA GLY A 15 7.67 11.98 0.29
C GLY A 15 8.23 10.54 0.26
N ALA A 16 7.90 9.67 1.24
CA ALA A 16 8.36 8.28 1.18
C ALA A 16 7.74 7.50 0.01
N VAL A 17 8.61 6.89 -0.79
CA VAL A 17 8.24 5.78 -1.68
C VAL A 17 7.69 4.64 -0.80
N LEU A 18 6.39 4.32 -0.94
CA LEU A 18 5.79 3.12 -0.37
C LEU A 18 6.56 1.88 -0.84
N ARG A 19 6.61 0.85 0.00
CA ARG A 19 7.31 -0.40 -0.23
C ARG A 19 6.32 -1.53 -0.41
N GLU A 20 6.78 -2.63 -1.00
CA GLU A 20 6.03 -3.89 -0.92
C GLU A 20 5.76 -4.23 0.55
N LEU A 21 4.55 -4.75 0.79
CA LEU A 21 3.97 -5.07 2.10
C LEU A 21 3.57 -3.88 2.97
N ASP A 22 3.74 -2.64 2.50
CA ASP A 22 3.11 -1.50 3.18
C ASP A 22 1.58 -1.61 3.01
N ASP A 23 0.85 -1.41 4.10
CA ASP A 23 -0.60 -1.22 4.02
C ASP A 23 -0.89 0.22 3.62
N VAL A 24 -1.87 0.37 2.75
CA VAL A 24 -2.22 1.63 2.12
C VAL A 24 -3.72 1.83 2.07
N ARG A 25 -4.13 3.09 1.92
CA ARG A 25 -5.51 3.48 1.68
C ARG A 25 -5.62 4.23 0.37
N VAL A 26 -6.57 3.85 -0.48
CA VAL A 26 -6.84 4.56 -1.74
C VAL A 26 -7.60 5.87 -1.50
N LEU A 27 -7.28 6.92 -2.25
CA LEU A 27 -7.89 8.25 -2.12
C LEU A 27 -9.00 8.52 -3.13
N ALA A 28 -9.12 7.68 -4.15
CA ALA A 28 -10.13 7.75 -5.20
C ALA A 28 -10.66 6.34 -5.48
N ASP A 29 -11.81 6.25 -6.14
CA ASP A 29 -12.30 4.97 -6.63
C ASP A 29 -11.29 4.38 -7.63
N VAL A 30 -11.01 3.09 -7.47
CA VAL A 30 -10.04 2.36 -8.28
C VAL A 30 -10.74 1.20 -8.97
N VAL A 31 -10.38 0.95 -10.22
CA VAL A 31 -10.84 -0.23 -10.97
C VAL A 31 -9.77 -1.33 -10.86
N THR A 32 -10.17 -2.50 -10.39
CA THR A 32 -9.31 -3.68 -10.29
C THR A 32 -8.99 -4.22 -11.67
N MET A 33 -7.97 -5.08 -11.78
CA MET A 33 -7.63 -5.77 -13.02
C MET A 33 -8.76 -6.67 -13.54
N ASP A 34 -9.66 -7.11 -12.64
CA ASP A 34 -10.85 -7.88 -12.98
C ASP A 34 -12.06 -7.01 -13.34
N GLY A 35 -11.95 -5.68 -13.21
CA GLY A 35 -12.97 -4.71 -13.59
C GLY A 35 -13.91 -4.27 -12.46
N ASP A 36 -13.71 -4.73 -11.23
CA ASP A 36 -14.48 -4.32 -10.06
C ASP A 36 -14.09 -2.91 -9.60
N THR A 37 -15.03 -2.19 -9.01
CA THR A 37 -14.75 -0.87 -8.41
C THR A 37 -14.50 -1.03 -6.92
N VAL A 38 -13.33 -0.58 -6.48
CA VAL A 38 -12.95 -0.42 -5.08
C VAL A 38 -13.15 1.04 -4.69
N ALA A 39 -13.94 1.29 -3.64
CA ALA A 39 -14.27 2.63 -3.22
C ALA A 39 -13.07 3.36 -2.60
N ALA A 40 -13.02 4.69 -2.77
CA ALA A 40 -12.11 5.55 -2.03
C ALA A 40 -12.20 5.29 -0.51
N GLY A 41 -11.06 5.31 0.17
CA GLY A 41 -10.95 5.02 1.60
C GLY A 41 -10.75 3.54 1.95
N THR A 42 -10.83 2.64 0.97
CA THR A 42 -10.53 1.21 1.18
C THR A 42 -9.05 0.99 1.43
N GLU A 43 -8.73 0.11 2.38
CA GLU A 43 -7.37 -0.31 2.66
C GLU A 43 -6.98 -1.54 1.83
N GLY A 44 -5.70 -1.61 1.46
CA GLY A 44 -5.10 -2.74 0.78
C GLY A 44 -3.61 -2.80 1.07
N THR A 45 -2.92 -3.78 0.50
CA THR A 45 -1.48 -3.99 0.71
C THR A 45 -0.74 -3.83 -0.61
N VAL A 46 0.37 -3.10 -0.60
CA VAL A 46 1.23 -2.98 -1.78
C VAL A 46 1.91 -4.32 -2.04
N VAL A 47 1.72 -4.88 -3.24
CA VAL A 47 2.35 -6.15 -3.66
C VAL A 47 3.41 -5.96 -4.74
N ALA A 48 3.45 -4.80 -5.40
CA ALA A 48 4.53 -4.43 -6.31
C ALA A 48 4.71 -2.90 -6.41
N VAL A 49 5.95 -2.46 -6.62
CA VAL A 49 6.30 -1.05 -6.85
C VAL A 49 6.70 -0.82 -8.31
N TRP A 50 6.02 0.11 -8.98
CA TRP A 50 6.28 0.43 -10.39
C TRP A 50 7.07 1.71 -10.56
N ARG A 51 8.06 1.69 -11.48
CA ARG A 51 8.86 2.85 -11.90
C ARG A 51 9.48 3.65 -10.73
N GLY A 52 9.87 2.97 -9.66
CA GLY A 52 10.44 3.63 -8.48
C GLY A 52 9.44 4.39 -7.62
N GLY A 53 8.14 4.04 -7.69
CA GLY A 53 7.08 4.65 -6.89
C GLY A 53 6.19 5.63 -7.64
N GLU A 54 6.15 5.58 -8.98
CA GLU A 54 5.14 6.36 -9.74
C GLU A 54 3.74 5.72 -9.61
N ALA A 55 3.71 4.39 -9.41
CA ALA A 55 2.49 3.62 -9.17
C ALA A 55 2.80 2.38 -8.32
N TYR A 56 1.74 1.79 -7.78
CA TYR A 56 1.77 0.63 -6.89
C TYR A 56 0.73 -0.36 -7.35
N GLU A 57 1.06 -1.65 -7.30
CA GLU A 57 0.05 -2.68 -7.34
C GLU A 57 -0.45 -2.93 -5.92
N VAL A 58 -1.76 -2.80 -5.72
CA VAL A 58 -2.40 -2.94 -4.42
C VAL A 58 -3.35 -4.13 -4.47
N GLU A 59 -3.18 -5.06 -3.54
CA GLU A 59 -4.13 -6.15 -3.29
C GLU A 59 -5.16 -5.70 -2.24
N PHE A 60 -6.44 -5.92 -2.53
CA PHE A 60 -7.54 -5.63 -1.64
C PHE A 60 -8.11 -6.92 -1.02
N PRO A 61 -8.61 -6.85 0.23
CA PRO A 61 -9.19 -8.01 0.90
C PRO A 61 -10.53 -8.44 0.29
N GLU A 62 -11.29 -7.50 -0.28
CA GLU A 62 -12.59 -7.74 -0.91
C GLU A 62 -12.73 -6.97 -2.22
N PRO A 63 -13.11 -7.63 -3.33
CA PRO A 63 -13.15 -9.09 -3.51
C PRO A 63 -11.79 -9.75 -3.22
N MET A 64 -11.80 -11.01 -2.76
CA MET A 64 -10.55 -11.69 -2.38
C MET A 64 -9.60 -11.81 -3.57
N GLY A 65 -8.37 -11.32 -3.41
CA GLY A 65 -7.34 -11.33 -4.46
C GLY A 65 -7.50 -10.23 -5.51
N ALA A 66 -8.38 -9.25 -5.28
CA ALA A 66 -8.56 -8.12 -6.20
C ALA A 66 -7.30 -7.25 -6.23
N LEU A 67 -6.73 -7.08 -7.42
CA LEU A 67 -5.52 -6.28 -7.64
C LEU A 67 -5.84 -5.02 -8.43
N ALA A 68 -5.19 -3.92 -8.12
CA ALA A 68 -5.24 -2.73 -8.96
C ALA A 68 -3.91 -1.99 -9.04
N THR A 69 -3.62 -1.40 -10.20
CA THR A 69 -2.53 -0.44 -10.34
C THR A 69 -3.01 0.96 -9.93
N VAL A 70 -2.48 1.48 -8.83
CA VAL A 70 -2.85 2.78 -8.25
C VAL A 70 -1.69 3.77 -8.42
N LYS A 71 -1.96 4.99 -8.87
CA LYS A 71 -0.94 6.03 -8.97
C LYS A 71 -0.53 6.50 -7.57
N ALA A 72 0.73 6.90 -7.40
CA ALA A 72 1.24 7.35 -6.11
C ALA A 72 0.44 8.51 -5.48
N LYS A 73 -0.13 9.40 -6.30
CA LYS A 73 -0.96 10.51 -5.83
C LYS A 73 -2.34 10.09 -5.30
N ASP A 74 -2.78 8.85 -5.58
CA ASP A 74 -4.12 8.35 -5.27
C ASP A 74 -4.07 7.32 -4.13
N VAL A 75 -2.97 7.25 -3.38
CA VAL A 75 -2.75 6.30 -2.29
C VAL A 75 -1.97 6.96 -1.15
N ILE A 76 -2.30 6.59 0.08
CA ILE A 76 -1.55 7.00 1.28
C ILE A 76 -1.17 5.78 2.12
N PHE A 77 -0.06 5.90 2.83
CA PHE A 77 0.34 4.93 3.83
C PHE A 77 -0.74 4.81 4.94
N ALA A 78 -1.16 3.59 5.26
CA ALA A 78 -2.19 3.30 6.27
C ALA A 78 -1.69 2.39 7.40
N GLY A 79 -0.62 1.62 7.17
CA GLY A 79 -0.19 0.59 8.11
C GLY A 79 0.97 -0.26 7.57
N ARG A 80 1.34 -1.28 8.33
CA ARG A 80 2.70 -1.63 8.76
C ARG A 80 3.87 -1.39 7.79
N PRO A 81 5.00 -0.93 8.36
CA PRO A 81 6.34 -1.42 8.03
C PRO A 81 6.93 -2.06 9.30
N VAL A 82 6.97 -3.39 9.39
CA VAL A 82 7.62 -4.09 10.52
C VAL A 82 8.20 -5.43 10.09
N PRO A 83 9.29 -5.85 10.75
CA PRO A 83 10.68 -5.80 10.31
C PRO A 83 11.04 -6.77 9.18
#